data_AF-A0A926VLK2-F1
#
_entry.id   AF-A0A926VLK2-F1
#
_cell.length_a   1.000
_cell.length_b   1.000
_cell.length_c   1.000
_cell.angle_alpha   90.00
_cell.angle_beta   90.00
_cell.angle_gamma   90.00
#
_symmetry.space_group_name_H-M   'P 1'
#
loop_
_entity.id
_entity.type
_entity.pdbx_description
1 polymer ?
#
loop_
_entity_poly.entity_id
_entity_poly.type
_entity_poly.pdbx_seq_one_letter_code
_entity_poly.pdbx_strand_id
1 'polypeptide(L)'
;MPQYSLAEDPSIILDIPGKNDTKKSREAAIEKLLEMMDAGEVDIDLKDGFGPDELILIKTPVKQGASHPQEKTEETDTIAQAVQVLTQFATLRQKVEELRPAAQEARTQIDLLFEGNVSVEQIQQIKEGLKSLKGFAQNNIQLREALPEAEEARKTLDEAMATAAIEKAAIEKAAIKKATEANR
;
A
#
# COMPACT_ATOMS: atom_id res chain seq x y z
N MET A 1 3.38 7.63 11.04
CA MET A 1 4.51 8.02 11.90
C MET A 1 5.39 8.90 11.06
N PRO A 2 5.61 10.16 11.42
CA PRO A 2 6.64 10.98 10.78
C PRO A 2 8.03 10.40 11.09
N GLN A 3 8.91 10.42 10.09
CA GLN A 3 10.31 10.02 10.22
C GLN A 3 11.18 11.24 10.02
N TYR A 4 12.14 11.45 10.92
CA TYR A 4 13.06 12.57 10.86
C TYR A 4 14.50 12.08 10.73
N SER A 5 15.34 12.87 10.07
CA SER A 5 16.77 12.65 10.00
C SER A 5 17.54 13.95 10.18
N LEU A 6 18.84 13.83 10.36
CA LEU A 6 19.76 14.93 10.58
C LEU A 6 20.48 15.28 9.27
N ALA A 7 20.74 16.55 9.05
CA ALA A 7 21.54 16.99 7.91
C ALA A 7 23.00 16.51 8.01
N GLU A 8 23.50 16.38 9.24
CA GLU A 8 24.90 16.03 9.52
C GLU A 8 25.16 14.53 9.44
N ASP A 9 24.17 13.72 9.83
CA ASP A 9 24.18 12.28 9.62
C ASP A 9 22.82 11.78 9.14
N PRO A 10 22.66 11.63 7.81
CA PRO A 10 21.43 11.11 7.21
C PRO A 10 21.15 9.63 7.54
N SER A 11 22.12 8.92 8.15
CA SER A 11 22.00 7.50 8.50
C SER A 11 21.09 7.30 9.71
N ILE A 12 20.88 8.36 10.50
CA ILE A 12 20.07 8.30 11.72
C ILE A 12 18.64 8.66 11.39
N ILE A 13 17.74 7.71 11.68
CA ILE A 13 16.31 7.79 11.39
C ILE A 13 15.54 7.76 12.71
N LEU A 14 14.88 8.87 13.02
CA LEU A 14 14.08 9.06 14.22
C LEU A 14 12.61 8.82 13.89
N ASP A 15 12.13 7.62 14.22
CA ASP A 15 10.71 7.27 14.12
C ASP A 15 9.93 7.78 15.33
N ILE A 16 8.96 8.66 15.09
CA ILE A 16 8.11 9.23 16.14
C ILE A 16 6.65 8.79 15.99
N PRO A 17 6.02 8.31 17.08
CA PRO A 17 4.60 8.00 17.08
C PRO A 17 3.77 9.25 16.80
N GLY A 18 3.08 9.27 15.66
CA GLY A 18 2.30 10.42 15.21
C GLY A 18 1.69 10.22 13.83
N LYS A 19 0.62 10.97 13.53
CA LYS A 19 -0.06 10.88 12.23
C LYS A 19 0.60 11.75 11.16
N ASN A 20 1.07 12.95 11.53
CA ASN A 20 1.60 13.98 10.62
C ASN A 20 2.84 14.67 11.22
N ASP A 21 3.58 15.41 10.40
CA ASP A 21 4.63 16.33 10.85
C ASP A 21 4.00 17.53 11.59
N THR A 22 4.32 17.65 12.88
CA THR A 22 3.86 18.73 13.76
C THR A 22 5.01 19.20 14.64
N LYS A 23 4.93 20.43 15.17
CA LYS A 23 5.95 20.93 16.10
C LYS A 23 6.20 19.96 17.27
N LYS A 24 5.12 19.39 17.82
CA LYS A 24 5.17 18.40 18.90
C LYS A 24 5.90 17.10 18.52
N SER A 25 5.74 16.61 17.28
CA SER A 25 6.45 15.41 16.83
C SER A 25 7.92 15.67 16.53
N ARG A 26 8.29 16.90 16.19
CA ARG A 26 9.69 17.33 16.04
C ARG A 26 10.38 17.53 17.39
N GLU A 27 9.68 18.08 18.38
CA GLU A 27 10.18 18.16 19.77
C GLU A 27 10.43 16.76 20.35
N ALA A 28 9.50 15.82 20.14
CA ALA A 28 9.67 14.42 20.55
C ALA A 28 10.81 13.70 19.80
N ALA A 29 11.09 14.08 18.55
CA ALA A 29 12.25 13.56 17.81
C ALA A 29 13.57 13.98 18.43
N ILE A 30 13.67 15.22 18.93
CA ILE A 30 14.86 15.72 19.63
C ILE A 30 15.05 15.02 20.96
N GLU A 31 13.98 14.84 21.74
CA GLU A 31 14.05 14.11 23.01
C GLU A 31 14.59 12.70 22.80
N LYS A 32 14.09 11.98 21.79
CA LYS A 32 14.59 10.65 21.41
C LYS A 32 16.05 10.67 20.94
N LEU A 33 16.46 11.69 20.19
CA LEU A 33 17.84 11.83 19.74
C LEU A 33 18.81 12.03 20.92
N LEU A 34 18.43 12.88 21.88
CA LEU A 34 19.21 13.13 23.09
C LEU A 34 19.31 11.86 23.95
N GLU A 35 18.22 11.09 24.08
CA GLU A 35 18.25 9.78 24.77
C GLU A 35 19.23 8.80 24.11
N MET A 36 19.26 8.75 22.77
CA MET A 36 20.20 7.88 22.03
C MET A 36 21.66 8.33 22.16
N MET A 37 21.90 9.64 22.23
CA MET A 37 23.23 10.21 22.49
C MET A 37 23.69 9.92 23.93
N ASP A 38 22.81 10.09 24.93
CA ASP A 38 23.11 9.79 26.33
C ASP A 38 23.32 8.28 26.56
N ALA A 39 22.63 7.43 25.80
CA ALA A 39 22.84 5.98 25.79
C ALA A 39 24.11 5.55 25.04
N GLY A 40 24.78 6.46 24.33
CA GLY A 40 25.97 6.18 23.52
C GLY A 40 25.69 5.36 22.26
N GLU A 41 24.43 5.27 21.83
CA GLU A 41 24.04 4.59 20.59
C GLU A 41 24.41 5.41 19.35
N VAL A 42 24.59 6.72 19.54
CA VAL A 42 24.76 7.71 18.50
C VAL A 42 25.86 8.69 18.90
N ASP A 43 26.93 8.73 18.12
CA ASP A 43 28.06 9.65 18.33
C ASP A 43 27.97 10.79 17.30
N ILE A 44 27.18 11.81 17.62
CA ILE A 44 27.04 13.02 16.79
C ILE A 44 27.33 14.25 17.64
N ASP A 45 28.09 15.17 17.05
CA ASP A 45 28.27 16.51 17.60
C ASP A 45 27.18 17.44 17.04
N LEU A 46 26.17 17.76 17.84
CA LEU A 46 25.11 18.68 17.42
C LEU A 46 25.59 20.13 17.53
N LYS A 47 25.31 20.95 16.51
CA LYS A 47 25.62 22.38 16.53
C LYS A 47 24.93 23.10 17.71
N ASP A 48 25.62 24.09 18.27
CA ASP A 48 25.08 24.92 19.34
C ASP A 48 23.81 25.66 18.88
N GLY A 49 22.69 25.40 19.56
CA GLY A 49 21.36 25.88 19.18
C GLY A 49 20.51 24.94 18.32
N PHE A 50 20.92 23.67 18.13
CA PHE A 50 20.14 22.67 17.39
C PHE A 50 18.69 22.55 17.91
N GLY A 51 17.72 22.64 16.99
CA GLY A 51 16.31 22.74 17.34
C GLY A 51 15.35 22.00 16.39
N PRO A 52 14.04 21.94 16.72
CA PRO A 52 13.05 21.10 16.02
C PRO A 52 12.92 21.38 14.51
N ASP A 53 13.27 22.60 14.11
CA ASP A 53 13.18 23.06 12.73
C ASP A 53 14.36 22.57 11.86
N GLU A 54 15.46 22.10 12.47
CA GLU A 54 16.63 21.58 11.77
C GLU A 54 16.52 20.10 11.40
N LEU A 55 15.45 19.44 11.87
CA LEU A 55 15.13 18.07 11.48
C LEU A 55 14.58 18.00 10.06
N ILE A 56 15.15 17.09 9.27
CA ILE A 56 14.72 16.81 7.91
C ILE A 56 13.62 15.75 7.95
N LEU A 57 12.39 16.13 7.58
CA LEU A 57 11.29 15.18 7.44
C LEU A 57 11.53 14.30 6.21
N ILE A 58 11.71 13.00 6.44
CA ILE A 58 11.78 12.01 5.36
C ILE A 58 10.36 11.79 4.85
N LYS A 59 10.09 12.23 3.61
CA LYS A 59 8.84 11.94 2.90
C LYS A 59 8.90 10.54 2.31
N THR A 60 8.91 9.53 3.16
CA THR A 60 8.80 8.13 2.72
C THR A 60 7.33 7.86 2.36
N PRO A 61 7.00 7.26 1.21
CA PRO A 61 5.65 6.81 0.93
C PRO A 61 5.23 5.79 2.00
N VAL A 62 4.38 6.25 2.90
CA VAL A 62 3.58 5.54 3.91
C VAL A 62 3.81 4.01 3.95
N LYS A 63 4.82 3.57 4.72
CA LYS A 63 4.77 2.26 5.36
C LYS A 63 3.89 2.40 6.61
N GLN A 64 2.59 2.17 6.45
CA GLN A 64 1.67 2.06 7.57
C GLN A 64 1.85 0.68 8.23
N GLY A 65 2.24 0.68 9.51
CA GLY A 65 1.88 -0.40 10.43
C GLY A 65 3.04 -1.10 11.14
N ALA A 66 3.59 -0.47 12.18
CA ALA A 66 4.28 -1.18 13.25
C ALA A 66 3.83 -0.60 14.60
N SER A 67 2.87 -1.27 15.24
CA SER A 67 2.64 -1.18 16.69
C SER A 67 2.00 -2.49 17.13
N HIS A 68 2.84 -3.45 17.48
CA HIS A 68 2.76 -4.41 18.57
C HIS A 68 3.87 -5.46 18.32
N PRO A 69 4.82 -5.67 19.24
CA PRO A 69 5.70 -6.83 19.19
C PRO A 69 4.90 -8.05 19.67
N GLN A 70 3.93 -8.47 18.88
CA GLN A 70 3.64 -9.89 18.74
C GLN A 70 4.37 -10.28 17.47
N GLU A 71 5.35 -11.17 17.62
CA GLU A 71 6.08 -11.89 16.58
C GLU A 71 5.43 -11.72 15.19
N LYS A 72 5.86 -10.69 14.44
CA LYS A 72 5.54 -10.62 13.02
C LYS A 72 6.35 -11.74 12.37
N THR A 73 5.77 -12.92 12.32
CA THR A 73 6.25 -13.98 11.44
C THR A 73 6.25 -13.44 10.02
N GLU A 74 7.21 -13.85 9.19
CA GLU A 74 7.32 -13.47 7.78
C GLU A 74 5.97 -13.64 7.04
N GLU A 75 5.17 -14.62 7.48
CA GLU A 75 3.80 -14.89 7.04
C GLU A 75 2.81 -13.72 7.20
N THR A 76 2.93 -12.91 8.26
CA THR A 76 2.05 -11.74 8.44
C THR A 76 2.38 -10.61 7.46
N ASP A 77 3.64 -10.51 7.04
CA ASP A 77 4.10 -9.53 6.07
C ASP A 77 3.73 -9.96 4.64
N THR A 78 3.76 -11.26 4.33
CA THR A 78 3.27 -11.80 3.05
C THR A 78 1.77 -11.61 2.89
N ILE A 79 0.97 -11.77 3.95
CA ILE A 79 -0.47 -11.47 3.95
C ILE A 79 -0.73 -9.99 3.65
N ALA A 80 0.02 -9.08 4.29
CA ALA A 80 -0.12 -7.65 4.07
C ALA A 80 0.19 -7.26 2.60
N GLN A 81 1.25 -7.84 2.04
CA GLN A 81 1.62 -7.67 0.63
C GLN A 81 0.53 -8.21 -0.31
N ALA A 82 -0.02 -9.40 -0.03
CA ALA A 82 -1.10 -9.98 -0.82
C ALA A 82 -2.35 -9.09 -0.85
N VAL A 83 -2.77 -8.54 0.29
CA VAL A 83 -3.90 -7.59 0.36
C VAL A 83 -3.61 -6.33 -0.45
N GLN A 84 -2.37 -5.82 -0.39
CA GLN A 84 -1.97 -4.64 -1.15
C GLN A 84 -2.02 -4.89 -2.67
N VAL A 85 -1.52 -6.03 -3.15
CA VAL A 85 -1.61 -6.43 -4.57
C VAL A 85 -3.07 -6.50 -5.02
N LEU A 86 -3.93 -7.16 -4.25
CA LEU A 86 -5.36 -7.26 -4.58
C LEU A 86 -6.07 -5.90 -4.58
N THR A 87 -5.68 -4.99 -3.69
CA THR A 87 -6.21 -3.61 -3.66
C THR A 87 -5.82 -2.83 -4.92
N GLN A 88 -4.57 -2.97 -5.38
CA GLN A 88 -4.11 -2.37 -6.63
C GLN A 88 -4.84 -2.95 -7.83
N PHE A 89 -4.99 -4.28 -7.89
CA PHE A 89 -5.74 -4.97 -8.94
C PHE A 89 -7.21 -4.53 -8.99
N ALA A 90 -7.88 -4.42 -7.83
CA ALA A 90 -9.25 -3.92 -7.74
C ALA A 90 -9.38 -2.49 -8.27
N THR A 91 -8.42 -1.63 -7.95
CA THR A 91 -8.36 -0.24 -8.46
C THR A 91 -8.20 -0.20 -9.98
N LEU A 92 -7.32 -1.03 -10.55
CA LEU A 92 -7.18 -1.15 -12.00
C LEU A 92 -8.47 -1.62 -12.65
N ARG A 93 -9.13 -2.63 -12.06
CA ARG A 93 -10.40 -3.16 -12.57
C ARG A 93 -11.49 -2.10 -12.55
N GLN A 94 -11.60 -1.34 -11.46
CA GLN A 94 -12.54 -0.22 -11.35
C GLN A 94 -12.34 0.78 -12.49
N LYS A 95 -11.10 1.24 -12.74
CA LYS A 95 -10.81 2.18 -13.83
C LYS A 95 -11.21 1.63 -15.20
N VAL A 96 -10.98 0.34 -15.46
CA VAL A 96 -11.39 -0.31 -16.71
C VAL A 96 -12.91 -0.33 -16.86
N GLU A 97 -13.65 -0.64 -15.79
CA GLU A 97 -15.11 -0.64 -15.78
C GLU A 97 -15.69 0.77 -15.98
N GLU A 98 -15.11 1.79 -15.33
CA GLU A 98 -15.51 3.20 -15.49
C GLU A 98 -15.33 3.71 -16.94
N LEU A 99 -14.25 3.29 -17.61
CA LEU A 99 -13.95 3.72 -18.98
C LEU A 99 -14.64 2.87 -20.06
N ARG A 100 -15.16 1.69 -19.71
CA ARG A 100 -15.74 0.73 -20.68
C ARG A 100 -16.86 1.32 -21.53
N PRO A 101 -17.88 2.01 -20.98
CA PRO A 101 -19.00 2.50 -21.79
C PRO A 101 -18.55 3.50 -22.84
N ALA A 102 -17.75 4.49 -22.44
CA ALA A 102 -17.23 5.53 -23.33
C ALA A 102 -16.29 4.95 -24.39
N ALA A 103 -15.49 3.93 -24.05
CA ALA A 103 -14.62 3.26 -25.00
C ALA A 103 -15.40 2.42 -26.04
N GLN A 104 -16.48 1.76 -25.63
CA GLN A 104 -17.35 1.01 -26.54
C GLN A 104 -18.05 1.94 -27.52
N GLU A 105 -18.59 3.06 -27.05
CA GLU A 105 -19.19 4.09 -27.91
C GLU A 105 -18.16 4.69 -28.87
N ALA A 106 -16.98 5.06 -28.37
CA ALA A 106 -15.91 5.56 -29.22
C ALA A 106 -15.52 4.54 -30.31
N ARG A 107 -15.54 3.24 -29.99
CA ARG A 107 -15.20 2.19 -30.95
C ARG A 107 -16.19 2.10 -32.10
N THR A 108 -17.49 2.23 -31.84
CA THR A 108 -18.50 2.19 -32.90
C THR A 108 -18.46 3.46 -33.75
N GLN A 109 -18.08 4.59 -33.18
CA GLN A 109 -17.96 5.85 -33.90
C GLN A 109 -16.70 5.94 -34.79
N ILE A 110 -15.68 5.10 -34.56
CA ILE A 110 -14.48 5.06 -35.41
C ILE A 110 -14.82 4.66 -36.83
N ASP A 111 -15.76 3.73 -37.03
CA ASP A 111 -16.12 3.24 -38.36
C ASP A 111 -16.69 4.36 -39.24
N LEU A 112 -17.40 5.33 -38.64
CA LEU A 112 -17.92 6.51 -39.33
C LEU A 112 -16.81 7.32 -40.03
N LEU A 113 -15.60 7.39 -39.45
CA LEU A 113 -14.47 8.10 -40.08
C LEU A 113 -14.11 7.54 -41.47
N PHE A 114 -14.45 6.29 -41.74
CA PHE A 114 -14.14 5.60 -42.99
C PHE A 114 -15.32 5.60 -43.98
N GLU A 115 -16.51 6.06 -43.57
CA GLU A 115 -17.74 6.09 -44.39
C GLU A 115 -17.86 7.37 -45.25
N GLY A 116 -16.91 8.30 -45.15
CA GLY A 116 -16.69 9.39 -46.11
C GLY A 116 -17.60 10.62 -45.98
N ASN A 117 -18.64 10.60 -45.15
CA ASN A 117 -19.57 11.73 -44.98
C ASN A 117 -19.77 12.09 -43.49
N VAL A 118 -18.70 12.61 -42.86
CA VAL A 118 -18.66 12.95 -41.43
C VAL A 118 -18.57 14.47 -41.26
N SER A 119 -19.40 15.03 -40.38
CA SER A 119 -19.37 16.46 -40.06
C SER A 119 -18.20 16.82 -39.13
N VAL A 120 -17.85 18.11 -39.08
CA VAL A 120 -16.79 18.60 -38.17
C VAL A 120 -17.14 18.34 -36.69
N GLU A 121 -18.42 18.47 -36.33
CA GLU A 121 -18.93 18.19 -34.97
C GLU A 121 -18.75 16.72 -34.61
N GLN A 122 -19.10 15.81 -35.53
CA GLN A 122 -18.89 14.36 -35.36
C GLN A 122 -17.40 14.03 -35.24
N ILE A 123 -16.54 14.65 -36.05
CA ILE A 123 -15.07 14.48 -35.93
C ILE A 123 -14.59 14.89 -34.53
N GLN A 124 -15.13 15.97 -33.95
CA GLN A 124 -14.74 16.42 -32.62
C GLN A 124 -15.18 15.44 -31.53
N GLN A 125 -16.42 14.92 -31.61
CA GLN A 125 -16.90 13.87 -30.72
C GLN A 125 -16.06 12.59 -30.80
N ILE A 126 -15.73 12.16 -32.02
CA ILE A 126 -14.87 10.98 -32.24
C ILE A 126 -13.49 11.19 -31.61
N LYS A 127 -12.89 12.37 -31.76
CA LYS A 127 -11.59 12.71 -31.12
C LYS A 127 -11.63 12.63 -29.60
N GLU A 128 -12.74 13.03 -28.98
CA GLU A 128 -12.93 12.92 -27.54
C GLU A 128 -13.10 11.46 -27.12
N GLY A 129 -13.92 10.70 -27.85
CA GLY A 129 -14.06 9.25 -27.65
C GLY A 129 -12.75 8.49 -27.77
N LEU A 130 -11.88 8.86 -28.72
CA LEU A 130 -10.55 8.25 -28.89
C LEU A 130 -9.65 8.39 -27.66
N LYS A 131 -9.80 9.47 -26.88
CA LYS A 131 -9.06 9.63 -25.61
C LYS A 131 -9.52 8.60 -24.58
N SER A 132 -10.84 8.43 -24.45
CA SER A 132 -11.43 7.42 -23.57
C SER A 132 -11.05 6.01 -24.00
N LEU A 133 -11.07 5.71 -25.30
CA LEU A 133 -10.65 4.43 -25.86
C LEU A 133 -9.17 4.14 -25.57
N LYS A 134 -8.28 5.13 -25.74
CA LYS A 134 -6.87 5.00 -25.38
C LYS A 134 -6.70 4.70 -23.89
N GLY A 135 -7.38 5.45 -23.03
CA GLY A 135 -7.34 5.24 -21.58
C GLY A 135 -7.82 3.85 -21.19
N PHE A 136 -8.94 3.40 -21.75
CA PHE A 136 -9.46 2.05 -21.56
C PHE A 136 -8.44 0.99 -21.99
N ALA A 137 -7.89 1.10 -23.20
CA ALA A 137 -6.93 0.13 -23.72
C ALA A 137 -5.68 0.02 -22.84
N GLN A 138 -5.11 1.14 -22.40
CA GLN A 138 -3.93 1.17 -21.53
C GLN A 138 -4.21 0.53 -20.16
N ASN A 139 -5.32 0.91 -19.51
CA ASN A 139 -5.70 0.32 -18.21
C ASN A 139 -6.05 -1.17 -18.35
N ASN A 140 -6.65 -1.58 -19.46
CA ASN A 140 -7.00 -2.98 -19.71
C ASN A 140 -5.76 -3.85 -19.94
N ILE A 141 -4.72 -3.33 -20.59
CA ILE A 141 -3.42 -4.01 -20.69
C ILE A 141 -2.81 -4.20 -19.30
N GLN A 142 -2.73 -3.12 -18.50
CA GLN A 142 -2.21 -3.18 -17.12
C GLN A 142 -3.00 -4.17 -16.25
N LEU A 143 -4.33 -4.20 -16.38
CA LEU A 143 -5.18 -5.15 -15.67
C LEU A 143 -4.85 -6.60 -16.06
N ARG A 144 -4.59 -6.87 -17.34
CA ARG A 144 -4.20 -8.21 -17.81
C ARG A 144 -2.82 -8.61 -17.32
N GLU A 145 -1.87 -7.67 -17.28
CA GLU A 145 -0.51 -7.89 -16.80
C GLU A 145 -0.48 -8.13 -15.28
N ALA A 146 -1.33 -7.46 -14.51
CA ALA A 146 -1.45 -7.63 -13.06
C ALA A 146 -2.23 -8.88 -12.63
N LEU A 147 -2.86 -9.59 -13.56
CA LEU A 147 -3.72 -10.73 -13.26
C LEU A 147 -2.98 -11.92 -12.61
N PRO A 148 -1.80 -12.35 -13.10
CA PRO A 148 -1.05 -13.45 -12.48
C PRO A 148 -0.64 -13.14 -11.03
N GLU A 149 -0.18 -11.92 -10.77
CA GLU A 149 0.23 -11.49 -9.42
C GLU A 149 -0.98 -11.43 -8.47
N ALA A 150 -2.13 -10.97 -8.96
CA ALA A 150 -3.37 -10.98 -8.19
C ALA A 150 -3.88 -12.40 -7.90
N GLU A 151 -3.71 -13.35 -8.82
CA GLU A 151 -4.05 -14.77 -8.60
C GLU A 151 -3.15 -15.40 -7.53
N GLU A 152 -1.86 -15.08 -7.54
CA GLU A 152 -0.92 -15.53 -6.51
C GLU A 152 -1.25 -14.94 -5.14
N ALA A 153 -1.47 -13.62 -5.07
CA ALA A 153 -1.89 -12.95 -3.83
C ALA A 153 -3.20 -13.54 -3.27
N ARG A 154 -4.16 -13.86 -4.13
CA ARG A 154 -5.38 -14.56 -3.72
C ARG A 154 -5.07 -15.92 -3.11
N LYS A 155 -4.20 -16.71 -3.76
CA LYS A 155 -3.81 -18.03 -3.26
C LYS A 155 -3.15 -17.93 -1.87
N THR A 156 -2.27 -16.97 -1.66
CA THR A 156 -1.64 -16.72 -0.35
C THR A 156 -2.68 -16.43 0.74
N LEU A 157 -3.70 -15.62 0.44
CA LEU A 157 -4.79 -15.37 1.39
C LEU A 157 -5.64 -16.60 1.65
N ASP A 158 -6.00 -17.34 0.59
CA ASP A 158 -6.78 -18.57 0.71
C ASP A 158 -6.05 -19.61 1.59
N GLU A 159 -4.73 -19.76 1.42
CA GLU A 159 -3.88 -20.63 2.25
C GLU A 159 -3.78 -20.18 3.70
N ALA A 160 -3.59 -18.88 3.96
CA ALA A 160 -3.57 -18.33 5.30
C ALA A 160 -4.91 -18.57 6.03
N MET A 161 -6.04 -18.37 5.33
CA MET A 161 -7.37 -18.60 5.89
C MET A 161 -7.67 -20.09 6.14
N ALA A 162 -7.23 -20.98 5.23
CA ALA A 162 -7.38 -22.42 5.41
C ALA A 162 -6.54 -22.94 6.60
N THR A 163 -5.30 -22.45 6.73
CA THR A 163 -4.39 -22.82 7.83
C THR A 163 -4.98 -22.38 9.17
N ALA A 164 -5.49 -21.14 9.27
CA ALA A 164 -6.17 -20.65 10.46
C ALA A 164 -7.41 -21.49 10.86
N ALA A 165 -8.16 -22.00 9.88
CA ALA A 165 -9.32 -22.86 10.14
C ALA A 165 -8.92 -24.24 10.68
N ILE A 166 -7.83 -24.83 10.16
CA ILE A 166 -7.30 -26.12 10.60
C ILE A 166 -6.70 -26.01 12.01
N GLU A 167 -5.93 -24.96 12.30
CA GLU A 167 -5.35 -24.70 13.61
C GLU A 167 -6.43 -24.55 14.69
N LYS A 168 -7.48 -23.78 14.40
CA LYS A 168 -8.63 -23.63 15.32
C LYS A 168 -9.28 -24.98 15.64
N ALA A 169 -9.47 -25.83 14.63
CA ALA A 169 -10.07 -27.16 14.82
C ALA A 169 -9.14 -28.11 15.60
N ALA A 170 -7.82 -27.99 15.45
CA ALA A 170 -6.84 -28.77 16.20
C ALA A 170 -6.81 -28.36 17.68
N ILE A 171 -6.85 -27.06 17.97
CA ILE A 171 -6.89 -26.51 19.34
C ILE A 171 -8.18 -26.96 20.06
N GLU A 172 -9.32 -26.91 19.37
CA GLU A 172 -10.62 -27.33 19.93
C GLU A 172 -10.63 -28.83 20.25
N LYS A 173 -10.11 -29.68 19.36
CA LYS A 173 -9.96 -31.12 19.62
C LYS A 173 -9.01 -31.42 20.78
N ALA A 174 -7.89 -30.68 20.88
CA ALA A 174 -6.94 -30.84 21.98
C ALA A 174 -7.55 -30.42 23.32
N ALA A 175 -8.35 -29.34 23.34
CA ALA A 175 -9.07 -28.88 24.53
C ALA A 175 -10.11 -29.91 25.01
N ILE A 176 -10.87 -30.51 24.08
CA ILE A 176 -11.86 -31.55 24.39
C ILE A 176 -11.19 -32.80 24.97
N LYS A 177 -10.08 -33.26 24.39
CA LYS A 177 -9.34 -34.42 24.86
C LYS A 177 -8.76 -34.20 26.28
N LYS A 178 -8.24 -33.00 26.54
CA LYS A 178 -7.70 -32.64 27.86
C LYS A 178 -8.81 -32.55 28.93
N ALA A 179 -10.01 -32.11 28.56
CA ALA A 179 -11.17 -32.06 29.45
C ALA A 179 -11.75 -33.45 29.76
N THR A 180 -11.69 -34.40 28.83
CA THR A 180 -12.13 -35.78 29.06
C THR A 180 -11.13 -36.61 29.86
N GLU A 181 -9.83 -36.31 29.78
CA GLU A 181 -8.78 -36.96 30.58
C GLU A 181 -8.73 -36.43 32.03
N ALA A 182 -9.12 -35.17 32.27
CA ALA A 182 -9.15 -34.57 33.62
C ALA A 182 -10.36 -34.99 34.48
N ASN A 183 -11.39 -35.61 33.88
CA ASN A 183 -12.63 -36.05 34.55
C ASN A 183 -12.64 -37.57 34.83
N ARG A 184 -11.49 -38.23 34.76
CA ARG A 184 -11.32 -39.67 34.97
C ARG A 184 -10.34 -39.93 36.11
#